data_AF-A0A940J1K7-F1
#
_entry.id   AF-A0A940J1K7-F1
#
_cell.length_a   1.000
_cell.length_b   1.000
_cell.length_c   1.000
_cell.angle_alpha   90.00
_cell.angle_beta   90.00
_cell.angle_gamma   90.00
#
_symmetry.space_group_name_H-M   'P 1'
#
loop_
_entity.id
_entity.type
_entity.pdbx_description
1 polymer ?
#
loop_
_entity_poly.entity_id
_entity_poly.type
_entity_poly.pdbx_seq_one_letter_code
_entity_poly.pdbx_strand_id
1 'polypeptide(L)'
;MRSLPLAALALVCAVLGIQVAAGGGSFEPLHPADPCAARKVTSQADGIDGLTERLVLLGIDAAACRLHVTRETLTLDLADPASRTDAQVGALHDGLRSAVRRMKADGTLPPASDLVDEALDAMDLNRLLKAAIRALPDSVVNAALKTDDILLRTVDNLDLRDLLAHLDDPDDLQREIERAVTPAVRDSLEARILGLV
;
A
#
# COMPACT_ATOMS: atom_id res chain seq x y z
N MET A 1 21.14 -50.87 22.89
CA MET A 1 20.16 -50.46 21.85
C MET A 1 18.76 -50.16 22.37
N ARG A 2 18.33 -50.59 23.58
CA ARG A 2 16.98 -50.32 24.12
C ARG A 2 16.82 -49.02 24.95
N SER A 3 17.90 -48.36 25.33
CA SER A 3 17.89 -47.10 26.11
C SER A 3 17.72 -45.85 25.25
N LEU A 4 18.10 -45.91 23.97
CA LEU A 4 17.95 -44.82 23.02
C LEU A 4 16.49 -44.33 22.86
N PRO A 5 15.47 -45.21 22.69
CA PRO A 5 14.09 -44.77 22.56
C PRO A 5 13.55 -44.13 23.85
N LEU A 6 13.97 -44.61 25.03
CA LEU A 6 13.58 -44.02 26.31
C LEU A 6 14.16 -42.63 26.51
N ALA A 7 15.44 -42.43 26.14
CA ALA A 7 16.09 -41.12 26.19
C ALA A 7 15.44 -40.12 25.22
N ALA A 8 15.09 -40.57 24.01
CA ALA A 8 14.38 -39.74 23.03
C ALA A 8 12.98 -39.33 23.53
N LEU A 9 12.22 -40.27 24.10
CA LEU A 9 10.90 -39.99 24.66
C LEU A 9 10.99 -38.96 25.80
N ALA A 10 11.96 -39.12 26.70
CA ALA A 10 12.18 -38.20 27.81
C ALA A 10 12.50 -36.77 27.33
N LEU A 11 13.34 -36.64 26.29
CA LEU A 11 13.65 -35.35 25.68
C LEU A 11 12.42 -34.69 25.03
N VAL A 12 11.61 -35.46 24.30
CA VAL A 12 10.36 -34.95 23.70
C VAL A 12 9.39 -34.47 24.79
N CYS A 13 9.17 -35.27 25.82
CA CYS A 13 8.32 -34.89 26.95
C CYS A 13 8.85 -33.64 27.67
N ALA A 14 10.17 -33.50 27.83
CA ALA A 14 10.78 -32.33 28.43
C ALA A 14 10.54 -31.06 27.59
N VAL A 15 10.72 -31.12 26.28
CA VAL A 15 10.45 -29.98 25.38
C VAL A 15 8.97 -29.60 25.39
N LEU A 16 8.07 -30.57 25.26
CA LEU A 16 6.63 -30.32 25.30
C LEU A 16 6.19 -29.73 26.64
N GLY A 17 6.73 -30.25 27.76
CA GLY A 17 6.46 -29.72 29.09
C GLY A 17 6.91 -28.27 29.25
N ILE A 18 8.10 -27.92 28.74
CA ILE A 18 8.60 -26.54 28.73
C ILE A 18 7.68 -25.64 27.89
N GLN A 19 7.27 -26.08 26.70
CA GLN A 19 6.41 -25.29 25.82
C GLN A 19 5.03 -25.05 26.42
N VAL A 20 4.43 -26.06 27.04
CA VAL A 20 3.14 -25.92 27.72
C VAL A 20 3.28 -24.99 28.94
N ALA A 21 4.33 -25.15 29.73
CA ALA A 21 4.60 -24.28 30.89
C ALA A 21 4.89 -22.82 30.49
N ALA A 22 5.47 -22.60 29.30
CA ALA A 22 5.70 -21.27 28.72
C ALA A 22 4.45 -20.65 28.07
N GLY A 23 3.28 -21.28 28.20
CA GLY A 23 2.01 -20.76 27.66
C GLY A 23 1.69 -21.21 26.23
N GLY A 24 2.46 -22.14 25.66
CA GLY A 24 2.20 -22.71 24.34
C GLY A 24 0.88 -23.50 24.25
N GLY A 25 0.31 -23.91 25.38
CA GLY A 25 -1.00 -24.58 25.45
C GLY A 25 -2.20 -23.61 25.52
N SER A 26 -1.96 -22.33 25.77
CA SER A 26 -2.99 -21.29 25.88
C SER A 26 -2.96 -20.32 24.70
N PHE A 27 -2.49 -20.78 23.54
CA PHE A 27 -2.52 -19.97 22.33
C PHE A 27 -3.97 -19.75 21.92
N GLU A 28 -4.44 -18.51 22.08
CA GLU A 28 -5.71 -18.06 21.54
C GLU A 28 -5.40 -17.17 20.34
N PRO A 29 -5.85 -17.54 19.12
CA PRO A 29 -5.64 -16.71 17.95
C PRO A 29 -6.20 -15.31 18.23
N LEU A 30 -5.38 -14.27 18.02
CA LEU A 30 -5.90 -12.91 18.12
C LEU A 30 -7.04 -12.75 17.11
N HIS A 31 -8.13 -12.14 17.57
CA HIS A 31 -9.22 -11.79 16.69
C HIS A 31 -8.71 -10.80 15.63
N PRO A 32 -9.06 -10.98 14.35
CA PRO A 32 -8.77 -10.03 13.31
C PRO A 32 -9.19 -8.62 13.72
N ALA A 33 -8.33 -7.65 13.45
CA ALA A 33 -8.58 -6.28 13.85
C ALA A 33 -9.73 -5.68 13.03
N ASP A 34 -10.69 -5.05 13.70
CA ASP A 34 -11.85 -4.42 13.06
C ASP A 34 -11.41 -3.43 11.95
N PRO A 35 -11.76 -3.67 10.67
CA PRO A 35 -11.40 -2.79 9.56
C PRO A 35 -12.12 -1.44 9.60
N CYS A 36 -13.26 -1.34 10.28
CA CYS A 36 -14.03 -0.10 10.39
C CYS A 36 -13.53 0.81 11.52
N ALA A 37 -12.77 0.28 12.48
CA ALA A 37 -12.23 1.05 13.58
C ALA A 37 -11.14 2.02 13.08
N ALA A 38 -11.27 3.30 13.45
CA ALA A 38 -10.27 4.30 13.13
C ALA A 38 -8.94 3.95 13.81
N ARG A 39 -7.89 3.74 13.01
CA ARG A 39 -6.53 3.55 13.50
C ARG A 39 -5.56 4.54 12.87
N LYS A 40 -4.50 4.86 13.59
CA LYS A 40 -3.36 5.57 13.02
C LYS A 40 -2.46 4.53 12.36
N VAL A 41 -2.27 4.66 11.05
CA VAL A 41 -1.33 3.81 10.31
C VAL A 41 0.02 4.51 10.28
N THR A 42 1.03 3.87 10.85
CA THR A 42 2.43 4.29 10.77
C THR A 42 3.12 3.45 9.72
N SER A 43 3.74 4.11 8.76
CA SER A 43 4.62 3.47 7.78
C SER A 43 5.89 2.97 8.45
N GLN A 44 6.47 1.88 7.94
CA GLN A 44 7.84 1.49 8.28
C GLN A 44 8.87 2.15 7.37
N ALA A 45 8.47 2.52 6.16
CA ALA A 45 9.30 3.24 5.19
C ALA A 45 9.04 4.76 5.24
N ASP A 46 10.00 5.53 4.73
CA ASP A 46 9.86 6.97 4.47
C ASP A 46 9.54 7.21 2.98
N GLY A 47 9.35 8.46 2.58
CA GLY A 47 9.25 8.84 1.17
C GLY A 47 8.01 8.29 0.42
N ILE A 48 8.21 7.95 -0.85
CA ILE A 48 7.18 7.41 -1.76
C ILE A 48 6.72 6.02 -1.28
N ASP A 49 7.65 5.16 -0.85
CA ASP A 49 7.32 3.85 -0.31
C ASP A 49 6.43 3.96 0.93
N GLY A 50 6.78 4.87 1.85
CA GLY A 50 5.97 5.07 3.05
C GLY A 50 4.63 5.76 2.83
N LEU A 51 4.50 6.54 1.76
CA LEU A 51 3.22 7.03 1.27
C LEU A 51 2.37 5.89 0.71
N THR A 52 2.97 5.02 -0.11
CA THR A 52 2.30 3.88 -0.75
C THR A 52 1.82 2.87 0.28
N GLU A 53 2.66 2.50 1.26
CA GLU A 53 2.31 1.59 2.35
C GLU A 53 1.06 2.10 3.11
N ARG A 54 1.08 3.36 3.53
CA ARG A 54 -0.07 3.97 4.24
C ARG A 54 -1.33 3.98 3.38
N LEU A 55 -1.19 4.32 2.10
CA LEU A 55 -2.31 4.38 1.17
C LEU A 55 -2.97 3.00 1.01
N VAL A 56 -2.16 1.96 0.78
CA VAL A 56 -2.64 0.58 0.61
C VAL A 56 -3.28 0.07 1.90
N LEU A 57 -2.63 0.26 3.06
CA LEU A 57 -3.17 -0.19 4.34
C LEU A 57 -4.50 0.49 4.69
N LEU A 58 -4.60 1.81 4.50
CA LEU A 58 -5.86 2.53 4.71
C LEU A 58 -6.92 2.15 3.67
N GLY A 59 -6.50 1.87 2.44
CA GLY A 59 -7.38 1.48 1.34
C GLY A 59 -8.02 0.10 1.58
N ILE A 60 -7.23 -0.89 1.97
CA ILE A 60 -7.69 -2.24 2.33
C ILE A 60 -8.63 -2.18 3.54
N ASP A 61 -8.31 -1.38 4.57
CA ASP A 61 -9.18 -1.18 5.73
C ASP A 61 -10.57 -0.65 5.29
N ALA A 62 -10.57 0.38 4.45
CA ALA A 62 -11.80 0.98 3.95
C ALA A 62 -12.59 0.07 2.98
N ALA A 63 -11.91 -0.82 2.25
CA ALA A 63 -12.54 -1.81 1.39
C ALA A 63 -13.18 -2.95 2.21
N ALA A 64 -12.43 -3.50 3.16
CA ALA A 64 -12.89 -4.55 4.06
C ALA A 64 -14.09 -4.09 4.91
N CYS A 65 -14.03 -2.85 5.42
CA CYS A 65 -15.15 -2.25 6.14
C CYS A 65 -16.43 -2.17 5.30
N ARG A 66 -16.32 -1.81 4.01
CA ARG A 66 -17.45 -1.75 3.08
C ARG A 66 -18.05 -3.12 2.75
N LEU A 67 -17.21 -4.13 2.68
CA LEU A 67 -17.62 -5.50 2.36
C LEU A 67 -18.05 -6.31 3.59
N HIS A 68 -17.93 -5.74 4.80
CA HIS A 68 -18.20 -6.42 6.07
C HIS A 68 -17.40 -7.72 6.25
N VAL A 69 -16.15 -7.74 5.78
CA VAL A 69 -15.19 -8.84 5.96
C VAL A 69 -13.96 -8.35 6.70
N THR A 70 -13.12 -9.26 7.19
CA THR A 70 -11.83 -8.89 7.78
C THR A 70 -10.82 -8.50 6.68
N ARG A 71 -9.77 -7.76 7.05
CA ARG A 71 -8.71 -7.37 6.09
C ARG A 71 -7.98 -8.60 5.57
N GLU A 72 -7.77 -9.57 6.45
CA GLU A 72 -7.05 -10.81 6.18
C GLU A 72 -7.83 -11.63 5.16
N THR A 73 -9.15 -11.78 5.34
CA THR A 73 -10.02 -12.43 4.36
C THR A 73 -10.02 -11.68 3.03
N LEU A 74 -10.19 -10.35 3.05
CA LEU A 74 -10.15 -9.57 1.81
C LEU A 74 -8.81 -9.70 1.08
N THR A 75 -7.69 -9.63 1.80
CA THR A 75 -6.35 -9.71 1.21
C THR A 75 -6.10 -11.10 0.61
N LEU A 76 -6.54 -12.16 1.27
CA LEU A 76 -6.46 -13.52 0.76
C LEU A 76 -7.31 -13.70 -0.51
N ASP A 77 -8.57 -13.25 -0.49
CA ASP A 77 -9.45 -13.34 -1.66
C ASP A 77 -8.95 -12.48 -2.83
N LEU A 78 -8.34 -11.32 -2.54
CA LEU A 78 -7.71 -10.49 -3.56
C LEU A 78 -6.45 -11.16 -4.14
N ALA A 79 -5.71 -11.92 -3.35
CA ALA A 79 -4.50 -12.61 -3.82
C ALA A 79 -4.81 -13.86 -4.67
N ASP A 80 -5.99 -14.47 -4.50
CA ASP A 80 -6.42 -15.65 -5.26
C ASP A 80 -7.31 -15.27 -6.46
N PRO A 81 -6.84 -15.44 -7.72
CA PRO A 81 -7.63 -15.12 -8.90
C PRO A 81 -8.96 -15.88 -9.00
N ALA A 82 -9.09 -17.05 -8.37
CA ALA A 82 -10.28 -17.88 -8.45
C ALA A 82 -11.42 -17.39 -7.54
N SER A 83 -11.10 -16.74 -6.42
CA SER A 83 -12.07 -16.23 -5.44
C SER A 83 -12.34 -14.72 -5.58
N ARG A 84 -11.48 -13.99 -6.29
CA ARG A 84 -11.61 -12.55 -6.52
C ARG A 84 -12.87 -12.18 -7.31
N THR A 85 -13.66 -11.26 -6.76
CA THR A 85 -14.90 -10.75 -7.36
C THR A 85 -14.77 -9.30 -7.82
N ASP A 86 -15.61 -8.88 -8.78
CA ASP A 86 -15.74 -7.47 -9.19
C ASP A 86 -16.09 -6.54 -8.02
N ALA A 87 -16.92 -7.02 -7.09
CA ALA A 87 -17.29 -6.26 -5.90
C ALA A 87 -16.08 -5.98 -4.99
N GLN A 88 -15.16 -6.95 -4.86
CA GLN A 88 -13.93 -6.78 -4.10
C GLN A 88 -12.97 -5.79 -4.77
N VAL A 89 -12.79 -5.88 -6.09
CA VAL A 89 -11.95 -4.95 -6.86
C VAL A 89 -12.51 -3.52 -6.78
N GLY A 90 -13.84 -3.37 -6.95
CA GLY A 90 -14.50 -2.07 -6.82
C GLY A 90 -14.41 -1.50 -5.40
N ALA A 91 -14.57 -2.33 -4.36
CA ALA A 91 -14.41 -1.90 -2.98
C ALA A 91 -12.96 -1.48 -2.67
N LEU A 92 -11.96 -2.15 -3.26
CA LEU A 92 -10.56 -1.76 -3.16
C LEU A 92 -10.29 -0.41 -3.82
N HIS A 93 -10.80 -0.21 -5.04
CA HIS A 93 -10.72 1.08 -5.74
C HIS A 93 -11.29 2.22 -4.88
N ASP A 94 -12.52 2.04 -4.40
CA ASP A 94 -13.16 3.02 -3.51
C ASP A 94 -12.42 3.16 -2.18
N GLY A 95 -11.79 2.09 -1.72
CA GLY A 95 -10.87 2.02 -0.58
C GLY A 95 -9.74 3.01 -0.72
N LEU A 96 -8.95 2.87 -1.79
CA LEU A 96 -7.81 3.72 -2.10
C LEU A 96 -8.23 5.18 -2.24
N ARG A 97 -9.35 5.48 -2.92
CA ARG A 97 -9.90 6.85 -2.99
C ARG A 97 -10.24 7.42 -1.61
N SER A 98 -10.86 6.62 -0.75
CA SER A 98 -11.16 7.02 0.63
C SER A 98 -9.90 7.23 1.45
N ALA A 99 -8.85 6.42 1.24
CA ALA A 99 -7.56 6.60 1.88
C ALA A 99 -6.91 7.93 1.51
N VAL A 100 -6.86 8.30 0.22
CA VAL A 100 -6.32 9.61 -0.20
C VAL A 100 -7.09 10.75 0.46
N ARG A 101 -8.44 10.71 0.42
CA ARG A 101 -9.29 11.74 1.03
C ARG A 101 -9.07 11.86 2.54
N ARG A 102 -8.92 10.72 3.23
CA ARG A 102 -8.63 10.69 4.66
C ARG A 102 -7.25 11.29 4.95
N MET A 103 -6.22 10.88 4.22
CA MET A 103 -4.87 11.40 4.43
C MET A 103 -4.80 12.92 4.19
N LYS A 104 -5.57 13.43 3.22
CA LYS A 104 -5.76 14.87 2.99
C LYS A 104 -6.44 15.55 4.17
N ALA A 105 -7.54 14.99 4.66
CA ALA A 105 -8.29 15.53 5.79
C ALA A 105 -7.45 15.54 7.09
N ASP A 106 -6.65 14.50 7.30
CA ASP A 106 -5.75 14.35 8.44
C ASP A 106 -4.47 15.20 8.30
N GLY A 107 -4.24 15.85 7.16
CA GLY A 107 -3.04 16.68 6.89
C GLY A 107 -1.75 15.86 6.80
N THR A 108 -1.84 14.59 6.41
CA THR A 108 -0.73 13.62 6.42
C THR A 108 -0.14 13.32 5.04
N LEU A 109 -0.68 13.94 3.99
CA LEU A 109 -0.12 13.85 2.64
C LEU A 109 1.14 14.73 2.56
N PRO A 110 2.29 14.17 2.14
CA PRO A 110 3.47 14.98 1.90
C PRO A 110 3.21 15.92 0.71
N PRO A 111 3.79 17.13 0.71
CA PRO A 111 3.80 17.98 -0.47
C PRO A 111 4.55 17.29 -1.62
N ALA A 112 4.19 17.61 -2.86
CA ALA A 112 4.79 16.97 -4.03
C ALA A 112 6.31 17.20 -4.10
N SER A 113 6.80 18.35 -3.65
CA SER A 113 8.24 18.67 -3.56
C SER A 113 9.03 17.62 -2.78
N ASP A 114 8.46 17.08 -1.70
CA ASP A 114 9.15 16.10 -0.84
C ASP A 114 9.33 14.74 -1.53
N LEU A 115 8.58 14.49 -2.61
CA LEU A 115 8.62 13.25 -3.38
C LEU A 115 9.47 13.39 -4.66
N VAL A 116 9.76 14.62 -5.09
CA VAL A 116 10.44 14.87 -6.38
C VAL A 116 11.84 14.27 -6.39
N ASP A 117 12.61 14.41 -5.32
CA ASP A 117 13.99 13.94 -5.30
C ASP A 117 14.09 12.42 -5.47
N GLU A 118 13.27 11.67 -4.73
CA GLU A 118 13.18 10.21 -4.81
C GLU A 118 12.68 9.77 -6.19
N ALA A 119 11.64 10.43 -6.71
CA ALA A 119 11.15 10.16 -8.06
C ALA A 119 12.24 10.41 -9.12
N LEU A 120 12.99 11.51 -9.02
CA LEU A 120 14.07 11.82 -9.95
C LEU A 120 15.22 10.83 -9.87
N ASP A 121 15.51 10.27 -8.70
CA ASP A 121 16.56 9.27 -8.54
C ASP A 121 16.17 7.94 -9.20
N ALA A 122 14.89 7.57 -9.16
CA ALA A 122 14.37 6.39 -9.87
C ALA A 122 14.35 6.55 -11.40
N MET A 123 14.27 7.77 -11.93
CA MET A 123 14.21 8.00 -13.37
C MET A 123 15.59 7.95 -14.06
N ASP A 124 15.64 7.37 -15.26
CA ASP A 124 16.83 7.41 -16.13
C ASP A 124 16.93 8.75 -16.91
N LEU A 125 17.11 9.83 -16.16
CA LEU A 125 17.33 11.18 -16.72
C LEU A 125 18.81 11.55 -16.69
N ASN A 126 19.22 12.38 -17.65
CA ASN A 126 20.56 12.95 -17.64
C ASN A 126 20.78 13.81 -16.38
N ARG A 127 22.02 13.79 -15.86
CA ARG A 127 22.39 14.50 -14.61
C ARG A 127 22.07 16.00 -14.66
N LEU A 128 22.20 16.64 -15.83
CA LEU A 128 21.93 18.06 -16.00
C LEU A 128 20.43 18.38 -15.82
N LEU A 129 19.56 17.55 -16.38
CA LEU A 129 18.11 17.68 -16.29
C LEU A 129 17.63 17.41 -14.86
N LYS A 130 18.16 16.38 -14.19
CA LYS A 130 17.89 16.15 -12.76
C LYS A 130 18.25 17.40 -11.93
N ALA A 131 19.43 17.99 -12.17
CA ALA A 131 19.84 19.21 -11.49
C ALA A 131 18.94 20.41 -11.80
N ALA A 132 18.48 20.55 -13.05
CA ALA A 132 17.58 21.62 -13.44
C ALA A 132 16.20 21.49 -12.77
N ILE A 133 15.65 20.27 -12.67
CA ILE A 133 14.37 20.03 -12.00
C ILE A 133 14.52 20.26 -10.48
N ARG A 134 15.63 19.82 -9.88
CA ARG A 134 15.96 20.09 -8.46
C ARG A 134 16.15 21.56 -8.13
N ALA A 135 16.47 22.38 -9.13
CA ALA A 135 16.59 23.82 -8.95
C ALA A 135 15.21 24.54 -8.91
N LEU A 136 14.11 23.84 -9.21
CA LEU A 136 12.77 24.42 -9.12
C LEU A 136 12.40 24.65 -7.66
N PRO A 137 11.85 25.82 -7.30
CA PRO A 137 11.37 26.05 -5.94
C PRO A 137 10.22 25.12 -5.57
N ASP A 138 10.20 24.65 -4.32
CA ASP A 138 9.13 23.80 -3.78
C ASP A 138 7.74 24.42 -3.96
N SER A 139 7.63 25.75 -3.85
CA SER A 139 6.38 26.47 -4.06
C SER A 139 5.84 26.32 -5.48
N VAL A 140 6.73 26.24 -6.49
CA VAL A 140 6.35 26.01 -7.89
C VAL A 140 5.88 24.58 -8.08
N VAL A 141 6.63 23.60 -7.54
CA VAL A 141 6.26 22.18 -7.60
C VAL A 141 4.91 21.96 -6.93
N ASN A 142 4.74 22.44 -5.69
CA ASN A 142 3.51 22.26 -4.90
C ASN A 142 2.32 23.08 -5.42
N ALA A 143 2.57 24.09 -6.24
CA ALA A 143 1.52 24.83 -6.95
C ALA A 143 1.12 24.14 -8.25
N ALA A 144 2.04 23.43 -8.91
CA ALA A 144 1.80 22.70 -10.15
C ALA A 144 1.19 21.32 -9.90
N LEU A 145 1.66 20.64 -8.87
CA LEU A 145 1.38 19.24 -8.56
C LEU A 145 0.82 19.15 -7.13
N LYS A 146 -0.48 18.86 -7.03
CA LYS A 146 -1.14 18.57 -5.77
C LYS A 146 -1.12 17.06 -5.55
N THR A 147 -0.49 16.63 -4.46
CA THR A 147 -0.34 15.20 -4.14
C THR A 147 -1.68 14.47 -4.12
N ASP A 148 -2.71 15.07 -3.53
CA ASP A 148 -4.05 14.48 -3.48
C ASP A 148 -4.71 14.35 -4.86
N ASP A 149 -4.58 15.37 -5.72
CA ASP A 149 -5.15 15.33 -7.07
C ASP A 149 -4.46 14.27 -7.94
N ILE A 150 -3.13 14.14 -7.83
CA ILE A 150 -2.38 13.12 -8.55
C ILE A 150 -2.79 11.74 -8.05
N LEU A 151 -2.78 11.51 -6.75
CA LEU A 151 -3.14 10.21 -6.18
C LEU A 151 -4.57 9.80 -6.54
N LEU A 152 -5.54 10.73 -6.49
CA LEU A 152 -6.93 10.43 -6.87
C LEU A 152 -7.04 10.07 -8.36
N ARG A 153 -6.39 10.83 -9.25
CA ARG A 153 -6.37 10.52 -10.69
C ARG A 153 -5.64 9.22 -10.99
N THR A 154 -4.53 8.95 -10.32
CA THR A 154 -3.80 7.69 -10.46
C THR A 154 -4.70 6.51 -10.09
N VAL A 155 -5.40 6.60 -8.95
CA VAL A 155 -6.35 5.54 -8.55
C VAL A 155 -7.46 5.37 -9.57
N ASP A 156 -8.01 6.47 -10.11
CA ASP A 156 -9.09 6.43 -11.11
C ASP A 156 -8.64 5.85 -12.47
N ASN A 157 -7.36 5.97 -12.80
CA ASN A 157 -6.77 5.46 -14.05
C ASN A 157 -6.18 4.04 -13.92
N LEU A 158 -6.10 3.49 -12.71
CA LEU A 158 -5.47 2.22 -12.44
C LEU A 158 -6.43 1.06 -12.74
N ASP A 159 -6.06 0.15 -13.65
CA ASP A 159 -6.80 -1.10 -13.81
C ASP A 159 -6.42 -2.07 -12.68
N LEU A 160 -7.11 -1.97 -11.55
CA LEU A 160 -6.88 -2.86 -10.42
C LEU A 160 -7.12 -4.34 -10.74
N ARG A 161 -7.96 -4.65 -11.73
CA ARG A 161 -8.18 -6.05 -12.11
C ARG A 161 -6.96 -6.59 -12.83
N ASP A 162 -6.41 -5.82 -13.76
CA ASP A 162 -5.18 -6.18 -14.47
C ASP A 162 -3.98 -6.21 -13.52
N LEU A 163 -3.83 -5.21 -12.65
CA LEU A 163 -2.76 -5.15 -11.66
C LEU A 163 -2.79 -6.35 -10.72
N LEU A 164 -3.97 -6.70 -10.20
CA LEU A 164 -4.10 -7.85 -9.30
C LEU A 164 -3.91 -9.19 -10.04
N ALA A 165 -4.09 -9.24 -11.36
CA ALA A 165 -3.88 -10.45 -12.15
C ALA A 165 -2.39 -10.77 -12.39
N HIS A 166 -1.51 -9.77 -12.24
CA HIS A 166 -0.08 -9.87 -12.53
C HIS A 166 0.79 -9.49 -11.30
N LEU A 167 0.33 -9.82 -10.08
CA LEU A 167 1.06 -9.50 -8.84
C LEU A 167 2.42 -10.20 -8.70
N ASP A 168 2.62 -11.29 -9.43
CA ASP A 168 3.83 -12.11 -9.42
C ASP A 168 4.90 -11.65 -10.42
N ASP A 169 4.56 -10.72 -11.32
CA ASP A 169 5.50 -10.13 -12.28
C ASP A 169 5.74 -8.63 -11.94
N PRO A 170 6.92 -8.30 -11.37
CA PRO A 170 7.23 -6.92 -11.00
C PRO A 170 7.30 -5.97 -12.22
N ASP A 171 7.66 -6.47 -13.40
CA ASP A 171 7.75 -5.64 -14.60
C ASP A 171 6.36 -5.27 -15.12
N ASP A 172 5.38 -6.19 -15.03
CA ASP A 172 3.98 -5.89 -15.35
C ASP A 172 3.36 -4.91 -14.35
N LEU A 173 3.64 -5.09 -13.06
CA LEU A 173 3.16 -4.18 -12.02
C LEU A 173 3.66 -2.76 -12.25
N GLN A 174 4.96 -2.61 -12.56
CA GLN A 174 5.56 -1.32 -12.89
C GLN A 174 4.93 -0.71 -14.14
N ARG A 175 4.74 -1.49 -15.20
CA ARG A 175 4.08 -1.02 -16.43
C ARG A 175 2.68 -0.47 -16.15
N GLU A 176 1.88 -1.16 -15.35
CA GLU A 176 0.50 -0.74 -15.07
C GLU A 176 0.45 0.52 -14.19
N ILE A 177 1.32 0.60 -13.18
CA ILE A 177 1.48 1.82 -12.37
C ILE A 177 1.90 3.01 -13.25
N GLU A 178 2.89 2.83 -14.12
CA GLU A 178 3.35 3.88 -15.04
C GLU A 178 2.26 4.38 -15.98
N ARG A 179 1.42 3.47 -16.49
CA ARG A 179 0.25 3.80 -17.33
C ARG A 179 -0.81 4.60 -16.58
N ALA A 180 -0.97 4.37 -15.27
CA ALA A 180 -1.93 5.12 -14.46
C ALA A 180 -1.37 6.49 -14.00
N VAL A 181 -0.09 6.53 -13.61
CA VAL A 181 0.55 7.73 -13.05
C VAL A 181 0.83 8.78 -14.13
N THR A 182 1.31 8.38 -15.31
CA THR A 182 1.71 9.34 -16.37
C THR A 182 0.55 10.25 -16.80
N PRO A 183 -0.65 9.72 -17.12
CA PRO A 183 -1.81 10.55 -17.42
C PRO A 183 -2.26 11.38 -16.21
N ALA A 184 -2.22 10.82 -15.00
CA ALA A 184 -2.63 11.53 -13.78
C ALA A 184 -1.79 12.80 -13.53
N VAL A 185 -0.46 12.71 -13.70
CA VAL A 185 0.45 13.87 -13.59
C VAL A 185 0.16 14.89 -14.69
N ARG A 186 0.00 14.42 -15.94
CA ARG A 186 -0.31 15.28 -17.09
C ARG A 186 -1.62 16.04 -16.87
N ASP A 187 -2.69 15.36 -16.51
CA ASP A 187 -4.01 15.95 -16.31
C ASP A 187 -4.02 16.93 -15.14
N SER A 188 -3.18 16.68 -14.12
CA SER A 188 -2.97 17.62 -13.02
C SER A 188 -2.33 18.92 -13.48
N LEU A 189 -1.32 18.82 -14.33
CA LEU A 189 -0.65 19.99 -14.90
C LEU A 189 -1.57 20.76 -15.85
N GLU A 190 -2.31 20.05 -16.71
CA GLU A 190 -3.28 20.67 -17.62
C GLU A 190 -4.38 21.42 -16.86
N ALA A 191 -4.98 20.79 -15.84
CA ALA A 191 -5.98 21.43 -14.99
C ALA A 191 -5.44 22.68 -14.29
N ARG A 192 -4.17 22.68 -13.89
CA ARG A 192 -3.54 23.84 -13.25
C ARG A 192 -3.35 24.99 -14.24
N ILE A 193 -2.91 24.70 -15.46
CA ILE A 193 -2.76 25.70 -16.51
C ILE A 193 -4.11 26.34 -16.85
N LEU A 194 -5.15 25.51 -17.02
CA LEU A 194 -6.51 25.99 -17.30
C LEU A 194 -7.10 26.81 -16.15
N GLY A 195 -6.74 26.52 -14.90
CA GLY A 195 -7.18 27.30 -13.73
C GLY A 195 -6.42 28.62 -13.50
N LEU A 196 -5.40 28.92 -14.30
CA LEU A 196 -4.63 30.18 -14.27
C LEU A 196 -5.04 31.17 -15.37
N VAL A 197 -5.83 30.73 -16.36
CA VAL A 197 -6.40 31.53 -17.46
C VAL A 197 -7.85 31.86 -17.15
#